data_AF-K2GB85-F1
#
_entry.id   AF-K2GB85-F1
#
_cell.length_a   1.000
_cell.length_b   1.000
_cell.length_c   1.000
_cell.angle_alpha   90.00
_cell.angle_beta   90.00
_cell.angle_gamma   90.00
#
_symmetry.space_group_name_H-M   'P 1'
#
loop_
_entity.id
_entity.type
_entity.pdbx_description
1 polymer ?
#
loop_
_entity_poly.entity_id
_entity_poly.type
_entity_poly.pdbx_seq_one_letter_code
_entity_poly.pdbx_strand_id
1 'polypeptide(L)'
;MRVWDVDPKKLCQEHLVAEHRELHGLWNILTKHGGKGGYSKHPETLRWVGKNRALFERHEVLIREFEKRGYKHHTPLDEKLAVGKKIQDAFINTIPEQEEILKNKNCKCHWS
;
A
#
# COMPACT_ATOMS: atom_id res chain seq x y z
N MET A 1 -5.85 0.00 8.73
CA MET A 1 -4.78 0.13 7.72
C MET A 1 -4.57 -1.12 6.92
N ARG A 2 -4.42 -0.96 5.61
CA ARG A 2 -4.18 -2.07 4.68
C ARG A 2 -3.44 -1.55 3.45
N VAL A 3 -2.36 -2.24 3.07
CA VAL A 3 -1.74 -2.15 1.75
C VAL A 3 -1.99 -3.49 1.09
N TRP A 4 -2.55 -3.50 -0.11
CA TRP A 4 -2.89 -4.75 -0.79
C TRP A 4 -1.68 -5.23 -1.58
N ASP A 5 -1.42 -6.53 -1.59
CA ASP A 5 -0.37 -7.12 -2.44
C ASP A 5 -0.92 -7.48 -3.83
N VAL A 6 -2.19 -7.14 -4.10
CA VAL A 6 -2.91 -7.34 -5.37
C VAL A 6 -2.53 -6.26 -6.40
N ASP A 7 -2.55 -6.60 -7.69
CA ASP A 7 -2.35 -5.63 -8.78
C ASP A 7 -3.38 -4.49 -8.68
N PRO A 8 -2.95 -3.21 -8.63
CA PRO A 8 -3.84 -2.06 -8.54
C PRO A 8 -4.91 -1.97 -9.65
N LYS A 9 -4.66 -2.55 -10.82
CA LYS A 9 -5.67 -2.65 -11.90
C LYS A 9 -6.93 -3.40 -11.48
N LYS A 10 -6.81 -4.35 -10.54
CA LYS A 10 -7.95 -5.09 -9.98
C LYS A 10 -8.74 -4.28 -8.97
N LEU A 11 -8.15 -3.22 -8.39
CA LEU A 11 -8.81 -2.42 -7.37
C LEU A 11 -9.77 -1.41 -7.99
N CYS A 12 -10.97 -1.28 -7.43
CA CYS A 12 -11.84 -0.16 -7.75
C CYS A 12 -11.23 1.17 -7.27
N GLN A 13 -11.77 2.29 -7.75
CA GLN A 13 -11.31 3.63 -7.35
C GLN A 13 -11.26 3.81 -5.83
N GLU A 14 -12.31 3.38 -5.11
CA GLU A 14 -12.40 3.56 -3.66
C GLU A 14 -11.28 2.82 -2.93
N HIS A 15 -11.02 1.56 -3.30
CA HIS A 15 -9.94 0.77 -2.70
C HIS A 15 -8.56 1.28 -3.09
N LEU A 16 -8.38 1.76 -4.33
CA LEU A 16 -7.12 2.34 -4.78
C LEU A 16 -6.78 3.62 -3.99
N VAL A 17 -7.75 4.51 -3.80
CA VAL A 17 -7.60 5.74 -2.99
C VAL A 17 -7.43 5.42 -1.51
N ALA A 18 -8.19 4.47 -0.98
CA ALA A 18 -8.05 4.04 0.41
C ALA A 18 -6.64 3.46 0.67
N GLU A 19 -6.15 2.58 -0.20
CA GLU A 19 -4.81 2.02 -0.09
C GLU A 19 -3.74 3.11 -0.13
N HIS A 20 -3.83 4.06 -1.07
CA HIS A 20 -2.89 5.18 -1.17
C HIS A 20 -2.83 5.99 0.13
N ARG A 21 -3.98 6.32 0.73
CA ARG A 21 -4.05 7.04 2.01
C ARG A 21 -3.43 6.25 3.17
N GLU A 22 -3.76 4.97 3.29
CA GLU A 22 -3.22 4.09 4.33
C GLU A 22 -1.71 3.90 4.18
N LEU A 23 -1.23 3.78 2.94
CA LEU A 23 0.19 3.71 2.60
C LEU A 23 0.93 4.96 3.09
N HIS A 24 0.39 6.16 2.87
CA HIS A 24 0.98 7.41 3.40
C HIS A 24 1.07 7.41 4.93
N GLY A 25 0.07 6.87 5.62
CA GLY A 25 0.11 6.67 7.07
C GLY A 25 1.27 5.78 7.50
N LEU A 26 1.41 4.62 6.86
CA LEU A 26 2.51 3.67 7.09
C LEU A 26 3.88 4.30 6.83
N TRP A 27 4.01 4.99 5.70
CA TRP A 27 5.24 5.68 5.33
C TRP A 27 5.67 6.66 6.41
N ASN A 28 4.78 7.50 6.92
CA ASN A 28 5.09 8.46 7.98
C ASN A 28 5.50 7.76 9.29
N ILE A 29 4.83 6.67 9.67
CA ILE A 29 5.22 5.89 10.85
C ILE A 29 6.65 5.36 10.72
N LEU A 30 7.00 4.81 9.56
CA LEU A 30 8.31 4.19 9.33
C LEU A 30 9.43 5.22 9.12
N THR A 31 9.14 6.36 8.50
CA THR A 31 10.17 7.32 8.06
C THR A 31 10.30 8.54 8.97
N LYS A 32 9.18 9.08 9.48
CA LYS A 32 9.18 10.30 10.31
C LYS A 32 9.17 9.98 11.79
N HIS A 33 8.49 8.90 12.19
CA HIS A 33 8.33 8.54 13.60
C HIS A 33 9.22 7.37 14.05
N GLY A 34 10.12 6.90 13.19
CA GLY A 34 11.08 5.84 13.51
C GLY A 34 10.43 4.53 13.96
N GLY A 35 9.25 4.21 13.42
CA GLY A 35 8.50 3.00 13.78
C GLY A 35 7.88 3.03 15.18
N LYS A 36 7.60 4.21 15.74
CA LYS A 36 7.03 4.37 17.09
C LYS A 36 5.71 5.13 17.07
N GLY A 37 4.84 4.82 18.04
CA GLY A 37 3.57 5.52 18.27
C GLY A 37 2.45 5.10 17.32
N GLY A 38 1.20 5.45 17.67
CA GLY A 38 0.02 5.18 16.86
C GLY A 38 -0.09 3.70 16.43
N TYR A 39 -0.26 3.49 15.13
CA TYR A 39 -0.37 2.15 14.52
C TYR A 39 0.97 1.43 14.32
N SER A 40 2.06 1.83 14.99
CA SER A 40 3.37 1.21 14.78
C SER A 40 3.44 -0.29 15.09
N LYS A 41 2.58 -0.76 16.01
CA LYS A 41 2.45 -2.19 16.36
C LYS A 41 1.39 -2.93 15.55
N HIS A 42 0.71 -2.26 14.62
CA HIS A 42 -0.29 -2.91 13.79
C HIS A 42 0.40 -3.94 12.87
N PRO A 43 -0.18 -5.14 12.64
CA PRO A 43 0.43 -6.17 11.79
C PRO A 43 0.83 -5.65 10.40
N GLU A 44 -0.01 -4.79 9.82
CA GLU A 44 0.29 -4.10 8.55
C GLU A 44 1.55 -3.27 8.65
N THR A 45 1.73 -2.46 9.69
CA THR A 45 2.98 -1.70 9.87
C THR A 45 4.19 -2.60 10.04
N LEU A 46 4.06 -3.63 10.88
CA LEU A 46 5.15 -4.51 11.22
C LEU A 46 5.72 -5.24 9.99
N ARG A 47 4.88 -5.68 9.05
CA ARG A 47 5.36 -6.35 7.83
C ARG A 47 6.20 -5.44 6.92
N TRP A 48 6.10 -4.12 7.06
CA TRP A 48 6.86 -3.14 6.26
C TRP A 48 8.13 -2.63 6.95
N VAL A 49 8.40 -3.01 8.20
CA VAL A 49 9.62 -2.58 8.92
C VAL A 49 10.87 -3.03 8.17
N GLY A 50 11.77 -2.08 7.88
CA GLY A 50 13.00 -2.33 7.12
C GLY A 50 12.80 -2.47 5.60
N LYS A 51 11.60 -2.17 5.08
CA LYS A 51 11.21 -2.34 3.67
C LYS A 51 10.65 -1.05 3.06
N ASN A 52 11.19 0.11 3.45
CA ASN A 52 10.71 1.41 2.96
C ASN A 52 10.85 1.51 1.43
N ARG A 53 11.92 0.94 0.84
CA ARG A 53 12.08 0.89 -0.61
C ARG A 53 10.94 0.14 -1.30
N ALA A 54 10.55 -1.03 -0.79
CA ALA A 54 9.40 -1.78 -1.30
C ALA A 54 8.08 -0.98 -1.17
N LEU A 55 7.87 -0.28 -0.05
CA LEU A 55 6.67 0.52 0.19
C LEU A 55 6.59 1.73 -0.77
N PHE A 56 7.73 2.37 -1.02
CA PHE A 56 7.86 3.42 -2.02
C PHE A 56 7.51 2.89 -3.42
N GLU A 57 8.07 1.74 -3.80
CA GLU A 57 7.77 1.15 -5.11
C GLU A 57 6.29 0.79 -5.24
N ARG A 58 5.64 0.29 -4.18
CA ARG A 58 4.19 0.07 -4.16
C ARG A 58 3.43 1.38 -4.40
N HIS A 59 3.81 2.48 -3.77
CA HIS A 59 3.22 3.80 -4.00
C HIS A 59 3.30 4.22 -5.47
N GLU A 60 4.47 4.04 -6.11
CA GLU A 60 4.64 4.38 -7.53
C GLU A 60 3.75 3.52 -8.44
N VAL A 61 3.51 2.25 -8.10
CA VAL A 61 2.53 1.42 -8.85
C VAL A 61 1.11 1.97 -8.71
N LEU A 62 0.71 2.43 -7.51
CA LEU A 62 -0.60 3.08 -7.30
C LEU A 62 -0.72 4.38 -8.11
N ILE A 63 0.33 5.20 -8.15
CA ILE A 63 0.34 6.44 -8.96
C ILE A 63 0.17 6.14 -10.44
N ARG A 64 0.90 5.16 -10.97
CA ARG A 64 0.77 4.78 -12.39
C ARG A 64 -0.66 4.36 -12.73
N GLU A 65 -1.35 3.71 -11.80
CA GLU A 65 -2.75 3.35 -11.97
C GLU A 65 -3.68 4.57 -11.84
N PHE A 66 -3.37 5.51 -10.95
CA PHE A 66 -4.05 6.80 -10.89
C PHE A 66 -3.94 7.58 -12.19
N GLU A 67 -2.75 7.72 -12.75
CA GLU A 67 -2.49 8.43 -13.99
C GLU A 67 -3.26 7.81 -15.16
N LYS A 68 -3.26 6.48 -15.26
CA LYS A 68 -4.04 5.75 -16.28
C LYS A 68 -5.53 6.01 -16.19
N ARG A 69 -6.06 6.19 -14.98
CA ARG A 69 -7.47 6.51 -14.74
C ARG A 69 -7.77 8.03 -14.78
N GLY A 70 -6.78 8.86 -15.10
CA GLY A 70 -6.93 10.31 -15.24
C GLY A 70 -6.92 11.10 -13.92
N TYR A 71 -6.50 10.50 -12.80
CA TYR A 71 -6.33 11.25 -11.55
C TYR A 71 -5.05 12.06 -11.59
N LYS A 72 -5.11 13.27 -11.01
CA LYS A 72 -3.92 14.10 -10.76
C LYS A 72 -3.39 13.78 -9.35
N HIS A 73 -2.20 13.19 -9.30
CA HIS A 73 -1.53 12.90 -8.03
C HIS A 73 -0.63 14.08 -7.61
N HIS A 74 -0.68 14.45 -6.33
CA HIS A 74 0.00 15.65 -5.80
C HIS A 74 0.79 15.42 -4.51
N THR A 75 0.94 14.16 -4.07
CA THR A 75 1.56 13.80 -2.79
C THR A 75 2.68 12.78 -2.98
N PRO A 76 3.77 13.12 -3.69
CA PRO A 76 4.89 12.21 -3.86
C PRO A 76 5.53 11.87 -2.52
N LEU A 77 6.08 10.65 -2.41
CA LEU A 77 6.92 10.26 -1.29
C LEU A 77 8.36 10.75 -1.51
N ASP A 78 9.10 10.98 -0.43
CA ASP A 78 10.51 11.35 -0.52
C ASP A 78 11.36 10.11 -0.86
N GLU A 79 11.83 10.03 -2.10
CA GLU A 79 12.64 8.91 -2.57
C GLU A 79 13.92 8.69 -1.75
N LYS A 80 14.46 9.74 -1.10
CA LYS A 80 15.66 9.60 -0.26
C LYS A 80 15.45 8.69 0.95
N LEU A 81 14.19 8.54 1.40
CA LEU A 81 13.82 7.68 2.53
C LEU A 81 13.44 6.26 2.07
N ALA A 82 13.45 5.99 0.76
CA ALA A 82 13.17 4.70 0.16
C ALA A 82 14.39 3.74 0.31
N VAL A 83 14.66 3.33 1.55
CA VAL A 83 15.80 2.47 1.92
C VAL A 83 15.36 1.07 2.36
N GLY A 84 16.32 0.17 2.57
CA GLY A 84 16.05 -1.20 3.03
C GLY A 84 15.70 -2.17 1.91
N LYS A 85 14.98 -3.25 2.23
CA LYS A 85 14.66 -4.28 1.24
C LYS A 85 13.74 -3.75 0.15
N LYS A 86 14.02 -4.14 -1.09
CA LYS A 86 13.21 -3.85 -2.29
C LYS A 86 11.96 -4.72 -2.41
N ILE A 87 11.95 -5.87 -1.75
CA ILE A 87 10.87 -6.85 -1.87
C ILE A 87 10.08 -6.87 -0.56
N GLN A 88 8.75 -6.85 -0.70
CA GLN A 88 7.82 -7.21 0.37
C GLN A 88 7.52 -8.71 0.29
N ASP A 89 8.00 -9.46 1.27
CA ASP A 89 7.94 -10.93 1.37
C ASP A 89 7.09 -11.43 2.55
N ALA A 90 6.53 -10.51 3.36
CA ALA A 90 5.72 -10.83 4.51
C ALA A 90 4.25 -10.52 4.24
N PHE A 91 3.40 -11.51 4.50
CA PHE A 91 1.96 -11.46 4.25
C PHE A 91 1.18 -11.62 5.57
N ILE A 92 0.16 -10.78 5.76
CA ILE A 92 -0.88 -11.04 6.77
C ILE A 92 -1.89 -12.04 6.21
N ASN A 93 -2.22 -11.85 4.93
CA ASN A 93 -3.02 -12.77 4.13
C ASN A 93 -2.26 -12.98 2.82
N THR A 94 -2.19 -14.22 2.35
CA THR A 94 -1.67 -14.56 1.03
C THR A 94 -2.46 -13.83 -0.06
N ILE A 95 -1.88 -13.62 -1.24
CA ILE A 95 -2.56 -12.92 -2.34
C ILE A 95 -3.97 -13.52 -2.63
N PRO A 96 -4.15 -14.85 -2.76
CA PRO A 96 -5.49 -15.43 -2.94
C PRO A 96 -6.49 -15.06 -1.84
N GLU A 97 -6.06 -15.08 -0.57
CA GLU A 97 -6.91 -14.66 0.55
C GLU A 97 -7.27 -13.17 0.48
N GLN A 98 -6.35 -12.31 0.02
CA GLN A 98 -6.64 -10.88 -0.17
C GLN A 98 -7.69 -10.65 -1.24
N GLU A 99 -7.58 -11.37 -2.37
CA GLU A 99 -8.57 -11.31 -3.44
C GLU A 99 -9.94 -11.75 -2.93
N GLU A 100 -10.00 -12.82 -2.13
CA GLU A 100 -11.25 -13.30 -1.55
C GLU A 100 -11.87 -12.32 -0.55
N ILE A 101 -11.04 -11.71 0.31
CA ILE A 101 -11.48 -10.62 1.19
C ILE A 101 -12.09 -9.48 0.37
N LEU A 102 -11.45 -9.07 -0.72
CA LEU A 102 -11.90 -7.94 -1.53
C LEU A 102 -13.16 -8.28 -2.34
N LYS A 103 -13.29 -9.50 -2.88
CA LYS A 103 -14.53 -9.99 -3.52
C LYS A 103 -15.72 -9.92 -2.56
N ASN A 104 -15.51 -10.30 -1.30
CA ASN A 104 -16.54 -10.29 -0.26
C ASN A 104 -16.94 -8.89 0.21
N LYS A 105 -16.26 -7.81 -0.22
CA LYS A 105 -16.61 -6.42 0.13
C LYS A 105 -17.75 -5.82 -0.69
N ASN A 106 -18.35 -6.58 -1.62
CA ASN A 106 -19.44 -6.13 -2.50
C ASN A 106 -19.12 -4.77 -3.17
N CYS A 107 -17.97 -4.71 -3.84
CA CYS A 107 -17.44 -3.49 -4.44
C CYS A 107 -17.17 -3.69 -5.93
N LYS A 108 -16.79 -2.60 -6.63
CA LYS A 108 -16.52 -2.61 -8.08
C LYS A 108 -15.11 -3.10 -8.45
N CYS A 109 -14.42 -3.82 -7.56
CA CYS A 109 -13.11 -4.38 -7.89
C CYS A 109 -13.26 -5.42 -9.01
N HIS A 110 -12.25 -5.52 -9.86
CA HIS A 110 -12.25 -6.36 -11.04
C HIS A 110 -11.58 -7.70 -10.74
N TRP A 111 -12.35 -8.77 -10.83
CA TRP A 111 -11.92 -10.15 -10.64
C TRP A 111 -12.24 -10.90 -11.93
N SER A 112 -11.29 -10.92 -12.87
CA SER A 112 -11.35 -11.71 -14.10
C SER A 112 -10.66 -13.05 -13.92
#